data_AF-A0A702PB27-F1
#
_entry.id   AF-A0A702PB27-F1
#
_cell.length_a   1.000
_cell.length_b   1.000
_cell.length_c   1.000
_cell.angle_alpha   90.00
_cell.angle_beta   90.00
_cell.angle_gamma   90.00
#
_symmetry.space_group_name_H-M   'P 1'
#
loop_
_entity.id
_entity.type
_entity.pdbx_description
1 polymer ?
#
loop_
_entity_poly.entity_id
_entity_poly.type
_entity_poly.pdbx_seq_one_letter_code
_entity_poly.pdbx_strand_id
1 'polypeptide(L)'
;MVNDYKTSCGMVNIKMSFFNAIIYSIRLKNVSKLENVESCTTEQLQYFSYKNRKIHYRIINYSDYYDIDYYDSNLKDKVFDWIGKWS
;
A
#
# COMPACT_ATOMS: atom_id res chain seq x y z
N MET A 1 5.68 -11.63 0.80
CA MET A 1 4.76 -11.32 -0.30
C MET A 1 3.62 -12.31 -0.20
N VAL A 2 2.38 -11.86 -0.32
CA VAL A 2 1.20 -12.73 -0.34
C VAL A 2 0.62 -12.64 -1.74
N ASN A 3 0.43 -13.77 -2.41
CA ASN A 3 -0.07 -13.80 -3.78
C ASN A 3 -1.55 -14.16 -3.80
N ASP A 4 -2.25 -13.74 -4.85
CA ASP A 4 -3.64 -14.11 -5.13
C ASP A 4 -4.58 -13.85 -3.93
N TYR A 5 -4.41 -12.70 -3.27
CA TYR A 5 -5.26 -12.30 -2.17
C TYR A 5 -6.53 -11.65 -2.69
N LYS A 6 -7.69 -12.13 -2.24
CA LYS A 6 -8.99 -11.58 -2.62
C LYS A 6 -9.26 -10.29 -1.85
N THR A 7 -9.48 -9.20 -2.58
CA THR A 7 -9.88 -7.89 -2.04
C THR A 7 -11.12 -7.36 -2.77
N SER A 8 -11.61 -6.20 -2.35
CA SER A 8 -12.57 -5.42 -3.13
C SER A 8 -11.99 -4.81 -4.41
N CYS A 9 -10.66 -4.84 -4.60
CA CYS A 9 -9.97 -4.53 -5.86
C CYS A 9 -9.81 -5.77 -6.76
N GLY A 10 -10.50 -6.87 -6.45
CA GLY A 10 -10.27 -8.16 -7.09
C GLY A 10 -9.07 -8.92 -6.52
N MET A 11 -8.49 -9.81 -7.32
CA MET A 11 -7.35 -10.65 -6.95
C MET A 11 -6.04 -9.86 -7.10
N VAL A 12 -5.28 -9.73 -6.02
CA VAL A 12 -4.08 -8.89 -5.98
C VAL A 12 -2.92 -9.58 -5.29
N ASN A 13 -1.69 -9.15 -5.62
CA ASN A 13 -0.49 -9.54 -4.88
C ASN A 13 -0.14 -8.48 -3.84
N ILE A 14 0.02 -8.87 -2.58
CA ILE A 14 0.33 -7.96 -1.46
C ILE A 14 1.82 -7.99 -1.14
N LYS A 15 2.45 -6.82 -1.18
CA LYS A 15 3.79 -6.59 -0.63
C LYS A 15 3.68 -5.74 0.62
N MET A 16 4.16 -6.25 1.75
CA MET A 16 4.27 -5.51 3.01
C MET A 16 5.71 -5.06 3.22
N SER A 17 5.89 -3.84 3.69
CA SER A 17 7.19 -3.24 4.00
C SER A 17 7.24 -2.87 5.48
N PHE A 18 8.34 -3.22 6.14
CA PHE A 18 8.53 -3.11 7.58
C PHE A 18 9.74 -2.24 7.91
N PHE A 19 9.63 -1.47 8.98
CA PHE A 19 10.74 -0.75 9.60
C PHE A 19 10.68 -0.96 11.11
N ASN A 20 11.77 -1.50 11.68
CA ASN A 20 11.85 -1.85 13.10
C ASN A 20 10.64 -2.69 13.59
N ALA A 21 10.32 -3.75 12.84
CA ALA A 21 9.15 -4.63 13.05
C ALA A 21 7.75 -3.97 12.92
N ILE A 22 7.67 -2.70 12.55
CA ILE A 22 6.41 -1.99 12.31
C ILE A 22 6.13 -1.95 10.80
N ILE A 23 4.92 -2.31 10.38
CA ILE A 23 4.48 -2.16 8.98
C ILE A 23 4.32 -0.67 8.69
N TYR A 24 5.04 -0.16 7.69
CA TYR A 24 4.92 1.24 7.27
C TYR A 24 4.34 1.40 5.86
N SER A 25 4.28 0.33 5.06
CA SER A 25 3.66 0.33 3.73
C SER A 25 3.10 -1.05 3.37
N ILE A 26 1.93 -1.05 2.74
CA ILE A 26 1.27 -2.21 2.15
C ILE A 26 0.94 -1.83 0.70
N ARG A 27 1.52 -2.57 -0.24
CA ARG A 27 1.28 -2.39 -1.66
C ARG A 27 0.46 -3.53 -2.22
N LEU A 28 -0.71 -3.20 -2.75
CA LEU A 28 -1.49 -4.09 -3.61
C LEU A 28 -0.94 -3.95 -5.02
N LYS A 29 -0.58 -5.07 -5.64
CA LYS A 29 -0.03 -5.12 -6.99
C LYS A 29 -1.01 -5.78 -7.94
N ASN A 30 -0.91 -5.38 -9.21
CA ASN A 30 -1.68 -5.94 -10.32
C ASN A 30 -3.20 -5.76 -10.15
N VAL A 31 -3.64 -4.63 -9.60
CA VAL A 31 -5.06 -4.28 -9.52
C VAL A 31 -5.57 -4.01 -10.94
N SER A 32 -6.58 -4.75 -11.37
CA SER A 32 -7.15 -4.61 -12.71
C SER A 32 -7.74 -3.21 -12.95
N LYS A 33 -7.57 -2.67 -14.17
CA LYS A 33 -8.20 -1.39 -14.55
C LYS A 33 -9.72 -1.43 -14.67
N LEU A 34 -10.30 -2.63 -14.75
CA LEU A 34 -11.75 -2.83 -14.75
C LEU A 34 -12.37 -2.54 -13.38
N GLU A 35 -11.56 -2.52 -12.33
CA GLU A 35 -12.01 -2.31 -10.95
C GLU A 35 -12.22 -0.81 -10.68
N ASN A 36 -13.26 -0.49 -9.92
CA ASN A 36 -13.46 0.87 -9.43
C ASN A 36 -12.44 1.16 -8.31
N VAL A 37 -11.29 1.69 -8.71
CA VAL A 37 -10.14 1.94 -7.83
C VAL A 37 -10.50 2.84 -6.65
N GLU A 38 -11.33 3.87 -6.84
CA GLU A 38 -11.72 4.78 -5.75
C GLU A 38 -12.56 4.09 -4.67
N SER A 39 -13.49 3.23 -5.09
CA SER A 39 -14.32 2.46 -4.17
C SER A 39 -13.47 1.45 -3.39
N CYS A 40 -12.61 0.71 -4.07
CA CYS A 40 -11.71 -0.24 -3.41
C CYS A 40 -10.73 0.46 -2.45
N THR A 41 -10.09 1.55 -2.86
CA THR A 41 -9.09 2.24 -2.03
C THR A 41 -9.69 2.72 -0.71
N THR A 42 -10.92 3.22 -0.76
CA THR A 42 -11.64 3.69 0.42
C THR A 42 -11.86 2.58 1.45
N GLU A 43 -12.29 1.39 1.01
CA GLU A 43 -12.52 0.26 1.90
C GLU A 43 -11.22 -0.28 2.51
N GLN A 44 -10.18 -0.42 1.69
CA GLN A 44 -8.87 -0.86 2.17
C GLN A 44 -8.24 0.16 3.15
N LEU A 45 -8.42 1.45 2.93
CA LEU A 45 -8.00 2.51 3.87
C LEU A 45 -8.70 2.39 5.23
N GLN A 46 -9.99 2.08 5.27
CA GLN A 46 -10.70 1.87 6.53
C GLN A 46 -10.07 0.71 7.31
N TYR A 47 -9.73 -0.39 6.63
CA TYR A 47 -9.09 -1.54 7.26
C TYR A 47 -7.69 -1.20 7.80
N PHE A 48 -6.88 -0.47 7.04
CA PHE A 48 -5.50 -0.15 7.41
C PHE A 48 -5.35 1.02 8.40
N SER A 49 -6.30 1.96 8.39
CA SER A 49 -6.31 3.11 9.31
C SER A 49 -6.60 2.69 10.76
N TYR A 50 -7.35 1.61 11.00
CA TYR A 50 -7.59 1.10 12.35
C TYR A 50 -6.31 0.76 13.12
N LYS A 51 -5.21 0.45 12.41
CA LYS A 51 -3.94 0.02 13.01
C LYS A 51 -2.85 1.11 13.04
N ASN A 52 -3.03 2.23 12.34
CA ASN A 52 -1.96 3.21 12.09
C ASN A 52 -2.43 4.66 12.23
N ARG A 53 -1.55 5.56 12.69
CA ARG A 53 -1.95 6.91 13.12
C ARG A 53 -2.16 7.90 11.97
N LYS A 54 -1.59 7.66 10.78
CA LYS A 54 -1.76 8.54 9.60
C LYS A 54 -1.49 7.81 8.27
N ILE A 55 -2.50 7.15 7.73
CA ILE A 55 -2.40 6.42 6.47
C ILE A 55 -2.74 7.32 5.28
N HIS A 56 -1.90 7.25 4.26
CA HIS A 56 -2.14 7.79 2.92
C HIS A 56 -2.11 6.66 1.90
N TYR A 57 -2.59 6.94 0.69
CA TYR A 57 -2.42 6.03 -0.44
C TYR A 57 -1.88 6.76 -1.66
N ARG A 58 -1.20 6.01 -2.52
CA ARG A 58 -0.77 6.45 -3.85
C ARG A 58 -1.11 5.37 -4.87
N ILE A 59 -1.73 5.77 -5.96
CA ILE A 59 -1.94 4.92 -7.13
C ILE A 59 -0.74 5.08 -8.07
N ILE A 60 -0.22 3.96 -8.55
CA ILE A 60 0.84 3.88 -9.55
C ILE A 60 0.20 3.24 -10.78
N ASN A 61 0.11 4.02 -11.86
CA ASN A 61 -0.60 3.63 -13.07
C ASN A 61 0.36 2.95 -14.06
N TYR A 62 0.01 1.75 -14.51
CA TYR A 62 0.66 1.02 -15.60
C TYR A 62 -0.29 0.92 -16.80
N SER A 63 0.17 0.43 -17.95
CA SER A 63 -0.69 0.30 -19.15
C SER A 63 -1.98 -0.48 -18.83
N ASP A 64 -1.85 -1.63 -18.17
CA ASP A 64 -2.95 -2.60 -18.08
C ASP A 64 -3.49 -2.80 -16.65
N TYR A 65 -2.83 -2.20 -15.65
CA TYR A 65 -3.16 -2.38 -14.24
C TYR A 65 -2.68 -1.20 -13.38
N TYR A 66 -3.05 -1.22 -12.10
CA TYR A 66 -2.57 -0.31 -11.07
C TYR A 66 -1.80 -1.07 -9.99
N ASP A 67 -0.77 -0.43 -9.43
CA ASP A 67 -0.35 -0.72 -8.06
C ASP A 67 -0.94 0.33 -7.13
N ILE A 68 -1.34 -0.07 -5.94
CA ILE A 68 -1.85 0.84 -4.90
C ILE A 68 -0.98 0.68 -3.66
N ASP A 69 -0.32 1.75 -3.25
CA ASP A 69 0.55 1.78 -2.09
C ASP A 69 -0.12 2.54 -0.94
N TYR A 70 -0.51 1.83 0.11
CA TYR A 70 -0.98 2.40 1.37
C TYR A 70 0.21 2.52 2.32
N TYR A 71 0.43 3.70 2.90
CA TYR A 71 1.60 3.93 3.74
C TYR A 71 1.34 4.89 4.90
N ASP A 72 2.03 4.68 6.01
CA ASP A 72 2.11 5.64 7.11
C ASP A 72 3.18 6.69 6.75
N SER A 73 2.76 7.94 6.55
CA SER A 73 3.67 9.01 6.13
C SER A 73 4.78 9.28 7.14
N ASN A 74 4.46 9.28 8.44
CA ASN A 74 5.43 9.55 9.49
C ASN A 74 6.51 8.46 9.56
N LEU A 75 6.13 7.21 9.38
CA LEU A 75 7.09 6.10 9.37
C LEU A 75 7.88 6.04 8.06
N LYS A 76 7.24 6.34 6.93
CA LYS A 76 7.90 6.36 5.62
C LYS A 76 9.00 7.42 5.56
N ASP A 77 8.76 8.61 6.10
CA ASP A 77 9.77 9.67 6.17
C ASP A 77 10.95 9.26 7.06
N LYS A 78 10.69 8.65 8.23
CA LYS A 78 11.75 8.09 9.09
C LYS A 78 12.59 7.02 8.38
N VAL A 79 11.98 6.20 7.54
CA VAL A 79 12.71 5.20 6.72
C VAL A 79 13.62 5.91 5.72
N PHE A 80 13.12 6.92 5.00
CA PHE A 80 13.92 7.67 4.04
C PHE A 80 15.07 8.41 4.71
N ASP A 81 14.82 9.09 5.84
CA ASP A 81 15.84 9.74 6.64
C ASP A 81 16.90 8.76 7.13
N TRP A 82 16.47 7.55 7.54
CA TRP A 82 17.40 6.51 7.96
C TRP A 82 18.27 6.05 6.78
N ILE A 83 17.68 5.75 5.61
CA ILE A 83 18.43 5.35 4.41
C ILE A 83 19.42 6.44 3.99
N GLY A 84 19.01 7.71 4.00
CA GLY A 84 19.85 8.84 3.61
C GLY A 84 21.08 9.05 4.51
N LYS A 85 21.09 8.50 5.73
CA LYS A 85 22.28 8.49 6.59
C LYS A 85 23.32 7.44 6.19
N TRP A 86 22.95 6.51 5.31
CA TRP A 86 23.79 5.40 4.85
C TRP A 86 24.03 5.41 3.33
N SER A 87 23.49 6.41 2.61
CA SER A 87 23.66 6.58 1.15
C SER A 87 24.84 7.46 0.80
#